data_AF-A0A6V7LK66-F1
#
_entry.id   AF-A0A6V7LK66-F1
#
_cell.length_a   1.000
_cell.length_b   1.000
_cell.length_c   1.000
_cell.angle_alpha   90.00
_cell.angle_beta   90.00
_cell.angle_gamma   90.00
#
_symmetry.space_group_name_H-M   'P 1'
#
loop_
_entity.id
_entity.type
_entity.pdbx_description
1 polymer ?
#
loop_
_entity_poly.entity_id
_entity_poly.type
_entity_poly.pdbx_seq_one_letter_code
_entity_poly.pdbx_strand_id
1 'polypeptide(L)' 'LYKKDVLQKLIESCVSKGYVFQMEMMVRARQFNYTIGEVPISFVDRVYGESKLGGSEIIQFAQGLFYLFATT' A
#
# COMPACT_ATOMS: atom_id res chain seq x y z
N LEU A 1 5.57 10.34 -4.44
CA LEU A 1 6.63 10.00 -5.43
C LEU A 1 7.71 9.20 -4.71
N TYR A 2 8.25 8.15 -5.34
CA TYR A 2 9.29 7.31 -4.76
C TYR A 2 10.63 7.51 -5.48
N LYS A 3 11.74 7.44 -4.74
CA LYS A 3 13.06 7.29 -5.35
C LYS A 3 13.17 5.88 -5.94
N LYS A 4 13.91 5.71 -7.04
CA LYS A 4 14.00 4.45 -7.79
C LYS A 4 14.54 3.31 -6.91
N ASP A 5 15.63 3.55 -6.21
CA ASP A 5 16.29 2.61 -5.30
C ASP A 5 15.37 2.17 -4.15
N VAL A 6 14.64 3.13 -3.57
CA VAL A 6 13.66 2.87 -2.51
C VAL A 6 12.51 2.01 -3.04
N LEU A 7 11.95 2.38 -4.19
CA LEU A 7 10.83 1.66 -4.80
C LEU A 7 11.22 0.22 -5.15
N GLN A 8 12.40 0.01 -5.72
CA GLN A 8 12.90 -1.32 -6.06
C GLN A 8 12.97 -2.21 -4.82
N LYS A 9 13.60 -1.74 -3.74
CA LYS A 9 13.72 -2.50 -2.49
C LYS A 9 12.37 -2.78 -1.84
N LEU A 10 11.43 -1.84 -1.89
CA LEU A 10 10.07 -2.04 -1.39
C LEU A 10 9.33 -3.12 -2.19
N ILE A 11 9.38 -3.06 -3.53
CA ILE A 11 8.72 -4.04 -4.40
C ILE A 11 9.32 -5.44 -4.21
N GLU A 12 10.65 -5.58 -4.17
CA GLU A 12 11.33 -6.87 -3.94
C GLU A 12 10.92 -7.50 -2.60
N SER A 13 10.61 -6.66 -1.61
CA SER A 13 10.18 -7.12 -0.30
C SER A 13 8.67 -7.40 -0.21
N CYS A 14 7.84 -6.77 -1.03
CA CYS A 14 6.38 -6.92 -0.99
C CYS A 14 5.91 -8.30 -1.44
N VAL A 15 4.98 -8.88 -0.68
CA VAL A 15 4.37 -10.19 -1.00
C VAL A 15 2.88 -10.06 -1.36
N SER A 16 2.22 -8.98 -0.92
CA SER A 16 0.80 -8.74 -1.17
C SER A 16 0.49 -8.53 -2.65
N LYS A 17 -0.68 -9.01 -3.07
CA LYS A 17 -1.23 -8.84 -4.42
C LYS A 17 -2.39 -7.83 -4.40
N GLY A 18 -2.80 -7.38 -5.58
CA GLY A 18 -3.95 -6.47 -5.73
C GLY A 18 -3.67 -5.11 -5.11
N TYR A 19 -4.69 -4.46 -4.55
CA TYR A 19 -4.56 -3.11 -3.96
C TYR A 19 -3.90 -3.09 -2.58
N VAL A 20 -3.79 -4.23 -1.90
CA VAL A 20 -3.26 -4.34 -0.53
C VAL A 20 -1.76 -4.00 -0.46
N PHE A 21 -1.03 -4.16 -1.57
CA PHE A 21 0.40 -3.83 -1.63
C PHE A 21 0.68 -2.36 -1.25
N GLN A 22 -0.24 -1.44 -1.50
CA GLN A 22 -0.05 -0.01 -1.18
C GLN A 22 0.13 0.20 0.32
N MET A 23 -0.64 -0.51 1.14
CA MET A 23 -0.53 -0.47 2.60
C MET A 23 0.75 -1.17 3.06
N GLU A 24 1.05 -2.36 2.53
CA GLU A 24 2.28 -3.10 2.87
C GLU A 24 3.53 -2.27 2.58
N MET A 25 3.59 -1.60 1.43
CA MET A 25 4.71 -0.72 1.07
C MET A 25 4.95 0.37 2.11
N MET A 26 3.88 0.95 2.68
CA MET A 26 4.00 1.98 3.71
C MET A 26 4.56 1.42 5.03
N VAL A 27 4.09 0.24 5.44
CA VAL A 27 4.59 -0.44 6.65
C VAL A 27 6.08 -0.78 6.49
N ARG A 28 6.45 -1.36 5.34
CA ARG A 28 7.85 -1.72 5.05
C ARG A 28 8.76 -0.50 4.89
N ALA A 29 8.27 0.59 4.31
CA ALA A 29 9.04 1.83 4.22
C ALA A 29 9.39 2.37 5.61
N ARG A 30 8.46 2.24 6.57
CA ARG A 30 8.71 2.58 7.97
C ARG A 30 9.70 1.63 8.63
N GLN A 31 9.59 0.32 8.42
CA GLN A 31 10.55 -0.67 8.94
C GLN A 31 11.98 -0.46 8.41
N PHE A 32 12.12 -0.08 7.14
CA PHE A 32 13.41 0.24 6.55
C PHE A 32 13.94 1.64 6.91
N ASN A 33 13.28 2.35 7.83
CA ASN A 33 13.65 3.68 8.32
C ASN A 33 13.77 4.74 7.21
N TYR A 34 12.94 4.64 6.16
CA TYR A 34 12.85 5.69 5.16
C TYR A 34 12.04 6.88 5.65
N THR A 35 12.35 8.07 5.13
CA THR A 35 11.56 9.28 5.39
C THR A 35 10.28 9.27 4.55
N ILE A 36 9.15 9.44 5.22
CA ILE A 36 7.82 9.48 4.61
C ILE A 36 7.31 10.92 4.71
N GLY A 37 6.84 11.48 3.60
CA GLY A 37 6.23 12.79 3.53
C GLY A 37 4.81 12.70 2.97
N GLU A 38 3.89 13.48 3.54
CA GLU A 38 2.49 13.53 3.13
C GLU A 38 2.24 14.81 2.32
N VAL A 39 1.47 14.69 1.23
CA VAL A 39 1.09 15.82 0.37
C VAL A 39 -0.43 15.84 0.27
N PRO A 40 -1.10 16.96 0.56
CA PRO A 40 -2.56 17.04 0.52
C PRO A 40 -3.06 16.91 -0.93
N ILE A 41 -4.17 16.19 -1.11
CA ILE A 41 -4.87 16.04 -2.39
C ILE A 41 -6.38 16.11 -2.18
N SER A 42 -7.09 16.71 -3.13
CA SER A 42 -8.54 16.68 -3.19
C SER A 42 -8.99 15.50 -4.05
N PHE A 43 -9.76 14.59 -3.46
CA PHE A 43 -10.36 13.47 -4.18
C PHE A 43 -11.57 13.96 -4.96
N VAL A 44 -11.49 13.91 -6.29
CA VAL A 44 -12.59 14.25 -7.19
C VAL A 44 -13.37 12.99 -7.58
N ASP A 45 -14.68 13.13 -7.76
CA ASP A 45 -15.53 12.01 -8.14
C ASP A 45 -15.25 11.54 -9.57
N ARG A 46 -15.13 10.22 -9.73
CA ARG A 46 -15.01 9.59 -11.04
C ARG A 46 -16.39 9.51 -11.69
N VAL A 47 -16.58 10.24 -12.79
CA VAL A 47 -17.89 10.34 -13.48
C VAL A 47 -18.17 9.13 -14.39
N TYR A 48 -17.14 8.47 -14.91
CA TYR A 48 -17.30 7.42 -15.93
C TYR A 48 -16.66 6.08 -15.54
N GLY A 49 -17.44 5.01 -15.68
CA GLY A 49 -17.06 3.60 -15.51
C GLY A 49 -17.05 3.11 -14.05
N GLU A 50 -16.84 1.81 -13.86
CA GLU A 50 -17.10 1.13 -12.58
C GLU A 50 -15.89 1.07 -11.63
N SER A 51 -16.20 0.92 -10.34
CA SER A 51 -15.21 0.66 -9.30
C SER A 51 -14.60 -0.74 -9.50
N LYS A 52 -13.27 -0.80 -9.42
CA LYS A 52 -12.51 -2.07 -9.40
C LYS A 52 -12.20 -2.54 -7.97
N LEU A 53 -12.63 -1.77 -6.96
CA LEU A 53 -12.52 -2.09 -5.55
C LEU A 53 -13.86 -2.65 -5.09
N GLY A 54 -13.86 -3.90 -4.60
CA GLY A 54 -15.01 -4.55 -4.00
C GLY A 54 -14.87 -4.72 -2.48
N GLY A 55 -15.83 -5.44 -1.89
CA GLY A 55 -15.81 -5.74 -0.45
C GLY A 55 -14.73 -6.77 -0.06
N SER A 56 -14.30 -7.60 -1.01
CA SER A 56 -13.25 -8.61 -0.80
C SER A 56 -11.91 -7.98 -0.41
N GLU A 57 -11.60 -6.80 -0.94
CA GLU A 57 -10.37 -6.07 -0.69
C GLU A 57 -10.26 -5.73 0.79
N ILE A 58 -11.37 -5.37 1.45
CA ILE A 58 -11.41 -5.04 2.89
C ILE A 58 -10.89 -6.22 3.73
N ILE A 59 -11.33 -7.42 3.41
CA ILE A 59 -10.90 -8.64 4.11
C ILE A 59 -9.40 -8.88 3.87
N GLN A 60 -8.95 -8.73 2.62
CA GLN A 60 -7.52 -8.88 2.29
C GLN A 60 -6.65 -7.82 2.98
N PHE A 61 -7.13 -6.59 3.11
CA PHE A 61 -6.46 -5.53 3.86
C PHE A 61 -6.31 -5.91 5.34
N ALA A 62 -7.38 -6.38 5.99
CA ALA A 62 -7.34 -6.79 7.39
C ALA A 62 -6.39 -7.98 7.61
N GLN A 63 -6.43 -8.98 6.72
CA GLN A 63 -5.52 -10.12 6.75
C GLN A 63 -4.06 -9.71 6.54
N GLY A 64 -3.80 -8.83 5.57
CA GLY A 64 -2.47 -8.30 5.30
C GLY A 64 -1.91 -7.50 6.48
N LEU A 65 -2.76 -6.70 7.14
CA LEU A 65 -2.37 -5.96 8.34
C LEU A 65 -2.01 -6.91 9.50
N PHE A 66 -2.83 -7.94 9.73
CA PHE A 66 -2.55 -8.93 10.76
C PHE A 66 -1.26 -9.70 10.48
N TYR A 67 -1.05 -10.11 9.23
CA TYR A 67 0.18 -10.77 8.80
C TYR A 67 1.41 -9.87 9.03
N LEU A 68 1.36 -8.62 8.57
CA LEU A 68 2.47 -7.68 8.78
C LEU A 68 2.70 -7.46 10.27
N PHE A 69 1.66 -7.28 11.08
CA PHE A 69 1.81 -7.13 12.53
C PHE A 69 2.46 -8.35 13.19
N ALA A 70 2.11 -9.56 12.78
CA ALA A 70 2.69 -10.79 13.35
C ALA A 70 4.12 -11.08 12.88
N THR A 71 4.52 -10.54 11.72
CA THR A 71 5.82 -10.82 11.08
C THR A 71 6.81 -9.65 11.17
N THR A 72 6.38 -8.52 11.74
CA THR A 72 7.20 -7.33 12.07
C THR A 72 7.65 -7.40 13.51
#